data_AF-A0A1G6VQR5-F1
#
_entry.id   AF-A0A1G6VQR5-F1
#
_cell.length_a   1.000
_cell.length_b   1.000
_cell.length_c   1.000
_cell.angle_alpha   90.00
_cell.angle_beta   90.00
_cell.angle_gamma   90.00
#
_symmetry.space_group_name_H-M   'P 1'
#
loop_
_entity.id
_entity.type
_entity.pdbx_description
1 polymer ?
#
loop_
_entity_poly.entity_id
_entity_poly.type
_entity_poly.pdbx_seq_one_letter_code
_entity_poly.pdbx_strand_id
1 'polypeptide(L)'
;MFDIGATELFLVAVVALVVVGPKELPRLLKTVGGLVRRMRELAAEFKDGVEQLATEAEQQTDPFADLRKKEGLRPGMSAEEVTNHIMRNREREAREKAEAKKASGAAKADTPKPDAGKDGAGKDDAS
;
A
#
# COMPACT_ATOMS: atom_id res chain seq x y z
N MET A 1 25.49 22.32 -19.28
CA MET A 1 26.81 21.73 -18.93
C MET A 1 27.01 20.31 -19.47
N PHE A 2 26.14 19.82 -20.35
CA PHE A 2 26.42 18.66 -21.23
C PHE A 2 25.78 18.94 -22.59
N ASP A 3 26.39 19.83 -23.35
CA ASP A 3 26.05 20.05 -24.75
C ASP A 3 26.71 18.95 -25.56
N ILE A 4 26.15 17.73 -25.49
CA ILE A 4 26.53 16.63 -26.39
C ILE A 4 25.89 16.94 -27.74
N GLY A 5 26.60 17.70 -28.55
CA GLY A 5 26.24 17.95 -29.94
C GLY A 5 26.72 16.82 -30.86
N ALA A 6 26.39 16.96 -32.13
CA ALA A 6 26.88 16.06 -33.17
C ALA A 6 28.42 16.02 -33.22
N THR A 7 29.07 17.16 -32.94
CA THR A 7 30.53 17.30 -32.96
C THR A 7 31.19 16.55 -31.80
N GLU A 8 30.67 16.68 -30.57
CA GLU A 8 31.18 15.97 -29.40
C GLU A 8 31.01 14.46 -29.56
N LEU A 9 29.86 14.01 -30.10
CA LEU A 9 29.63 12.60 -30.40
C LEU A 9 30.61 12.08 -31.44
N PHE A 10 30.92 12.86 -32.48
CA PHE A 10 31.93 12.50 -33.47
C PHE A 10 33.33 12.38 -32.85
N LEU A 11 33.72 13.32 -31.99
CA LEU A 11 35.01 13.27 -31.29
C LEU A 11 35.13 12.01 -30.43
N VAL A 12 34.09 11.68 -29.65
CA VAL A 12 34.04 10.46 -28.85
C VAL A 12 34.12 9.21 -29.74
N ALA A 13 33.42 9.20 -30.87
CA ALA A 13 33.48 8.09 -31.83
C ALA A 13 34.91 7.89 -32.36
N VAL A 14 35.61 8.96 -32.74
CA VAL A 14 37.01 8.88 -33.19
C VAL A 14 37.92 8.35 -32.08
N VAL A 15 37.80 8.88 -30.85
CA VAL A 15 38.58 8.41 -29.70
C VAL A 15 38.31 6.93 -29.43
N ALA A 16 37.05 6.51 -29.44
CA ALA A 16 36.67 5.11 -29.25
C ALA A 16 37.26 4.20 -30.34
N LEU A 17 37.28 4.64 -31.60
CA LEU A 17 37.92 3.89 -32.70
C LEU A 17 39.43 3.77 -32.53
N VAL A 18 40.11 4.76 -31.96
CA VAL A 18 41.56 4.70 -31.72
C VAL A 18 41.89 3.80 -30.53
N VAL A 19 41.15 3.92 -29.43
CA VAL A 19 41.42 3.18 -28.18
C VAL A 19 41.03 1.70 -28.31
N VAL A 20 39.85 1.43 -28.84
CA VAL A 20 39.31 0.07 -28.97
C VAL A 20 39.70 -0.54 -30.31
N GLY A 21 39.82 0.27 -31.35
CA GLY A 21 40.10 -0.19 -32.70
C GLY A 21 38.83 -0.26 -33.58
N PRO A 22 38.94 0.11 -34.88
CA PRO A 22 37.78 0.18 -35.78
C PRO A 22 37.15 -1.17 -36.10
N LYS A 23 37.89 -2.26 -35.92
CA LYS A 23 37.39 -3.64 -36.15
C LYS A 23 36.78 -4.26 -34.89
N GLU A 24 37.20 -3.81 -33.72
CA GLU A 24 36.75 -4.37 -32.43
C GLU A 24 35.44 -3.75 -31.98
N LEU A 25 35.28 -2.43 -32.15
CA LEU A 25 34.06 -1.71 -31.80
C LEU A 25 32.77 -2.34 -32.40
N PRO A 26 32.69 -2.63 -33.72
CA PRO A 26 31.50 -3.31 -34.27
C PRO A 26 31.35 -4.76 -33.79
N ARG A 27 32.43 -5.43 -33.43
CA ARG A 27 32.40 -6.80 -32.89
C ARG A 27 31.85 -6.80 -31.46
N LEU A 28 32.27 -5.84 -30.63
CA LEU A 28 31.77 -5.63 -29.28
C LEU A 28 30.29 -5.24 -29.29
N LEU A 29 29.89 -4.31 -30.15
CA LEU A 29 28.48 -3.92 -30.31
C LEU A 29 27.59 -5.11 -30.71
N LYS A 30 28.08 -6.02 -31.58
CA LYS A 30 27.34 -7.24 -31.93
C LYS A 30 27.19 -8.18 -30.74
N THR A 31 28.23 -8.34 -29.94
CA THR A 31 28.18 -9.19 -28.73
C THR A 31 27.25 -8.62 -27.66
N VAL A 32 27.43 -7.34 -27.31
CA VAL A 32 26.62 -6.65 -26.31
C VAL A 32 25.18 -6.50 -26.79
N GLY A 33 24.98 -6.15 -28.06
CA GLY A 33 23.65 -6.06 -28.68
C GLY A 33 22.92 -7.40 -28.66
N GLY A 34 23.63 -8.51 -28.93
CA GLY A 34 23.09 -9.85 -28.79
C GLY A 34 22.69 -10.20 -27.35
N LEU A 35 23.51 -9.81 -26.37
CA LEU A 35 23.21 -10.00 -24.94
C LEU A 35 21.98 -9.20 -24.50
N VAL A 36 21.92 -7.91 -24.85
CA VAL A 36 20.79 -7.04 -24.54
C VAL A 36 19.51 -7.56 -25.19
N ARG A 37 19.59 -8.08 -26.43
CA ARG A 37 18.44 -8.69 -27.09
C ARG A 37 17.89 -9.88 -26.31
N ARG A 38 18.77 -10.79 -25.86
CA ARG A 38 18.37 -11.94 -25.04
C ARG A 38 17.77 -11.50 -23.70
N MET A 39 18.37 -10.50 -23.04
CA MET A 39 17.79 -9.91 -21.83
C MET A 39 16.41 -9.31 -22.07
N ARG A 40 16.18 -8.67 -23.23
CA ARG A 40 14.88 -8.11 -23.59
C ARG A 40 13.84 -9.19 -23.86
N GLU A 41 14.23 -10.28 -24.53
CA GLU A 41 13.37 -11.45 -24.76
C GLU A 41 12.96 -12.09 -23.42
N LEU A 42 13.93 -12.33 -22.53
CA LEU A 42 13.65 -12.79 -21.17
C LEU A 42 12.74 -11.82 -20.41
N ALA A 43 13.04 -10.52 -20.42
CA ALA A 43 12.23 -9.51 -19.76
C ALA A 43 10.79 -9.45 -20.30
N ALA A 44 10.58 -9.74 -21.59
CA ALA A 44 9.25 -9.86 -22.16
C ALA A 44 8.51 -11.08 -21.60
N GLU A 45 9.17 -12.24 -21.52
CA GLU A 45 8.61 -13.44 -20.89
C GLU A 45 8.30 -13.23 -19.39
N PHE A 46 9.17 -12.54 -18.66
CA PHE A 46 8.92 -12.16 -17.27
C PHE A 46 7.76 -11.17 -17.15
N LYS A 47 7.66 -10.19 -18.05
CA LYS A 47 6.55 -9.26 -18.08
C LYS A 47 5.24 -10.02 -18.31
N ASP A 48 5.20 -10.92 -19.27
CA ASP A 48 4.00 -11.71 -19.59
C ASP A 48 3.62 -12.64 -18.42
N GLY A 49 4.62 -13.27 -17.77
CA GLY A 49 4.41 -14.09 -16.58
C GLY A 49 3.93 -13.27 -15.37
N VAL A 50 4.51 -12.10 -15.13
CA VAL A 50 4.07 -11.17 -14.07
C VAL A 50 2.69 -10.62 -14.39
N GLU A 51 2.36 -10.33 -15.64
CA GLU A 51 1.05 -9.83 -16.07
C GLU A 51 -0.02 -10.91 -15.97
N GLN A 52 0.31 -12.18 -16.20
CA GLN A 52 -0.57 -13.32 -15.94
C GLN A 52 -0.84 -13.52 -14.44
N LEU A 53 0.22 -13.46 -13.62
CA LEU A 53 0.09 -13.51 -12.16
C LEU A 53 -0.60 -12.27 -11.60
N ALA A 54 -0.38 -11.09 -12.20
CA ALA A 54 -1.01 -9.83 -11.82
C ALA A 54 -2.47 -9.81 -12.24
N THR A 55 -2.84 -10.35 -13.40
CA THR A 55 -4.24 -10.50 -13.82
C THR A 55 -4.98 -11.50 -12.92
N GLU A 56 -4.30 -12.57 -12.50
CA GLU A 56 -4.83 -13.51 -11.49
C GLU A 56 -4.92 -12.85 -10.10
N ALA A 57 -3.95 -12.00 -9.74
CA ALA A 57 -3.97 -11.20 -8.52
C ALA A 57 -4.96 -10.02 -8.58
N GLU A 58 -5.29 -9.47 -9.75
CA GLU A 58 -6.29 -8.42 -9.96
C GLU A 58 -7.70 -8.97 -9.80
N GLN A 59 -7.94 -10.28 -10.06
CA GLN A 59 -9.19 -10.92 -9.68
C GLN A 59 -9.36 -11.11 -8.17
N GLN A 60 -8.27 -11.07 -7.36
CA GLN A 60 -8.36 -11.22 -5.92
C GLN A 60 -8.06 -9.97 -5.10
N THR A 61 -7.28 -9.01 -5.58
CA THR A 61 -6.78 -7.92 -4.76
C THR A 61 -6.16 -6.84 -5.63
N ASP A 62 -6.92 -5.79 -5.94
CA ASP A 62 -6.39 -4.44 -5.79
C ASP A 62 -5.85 -4.38 -4.33
N PRO A 63 -4.54 -4.39 -4.05
CA PRO A 63 -4.02 -4.39 -2.68
C PRO A 63 -4.40 -3.11 -1.91
N PHE A 64 -4.88 -2.11 -2.64
CA PHE A 64 -5.46 -0.89 -2.11
C PHE A 64 -6.99 -0.85 -2.15
N ALA A 65 -7.69 -1.73 -2.86
CA ALA A 65 -9.16 -1.74 -2.86
C ALA A 65 -9.72 -2.28 -1.54
N ASP A 66 -9.08 -3.26 -0.91
CA ASP A 66 -9.52 -3.72 0.41
C ASP A 66 -9.37 -2.61 1.46
N LEU A 67 -8.29 -1.82 1.38
CA LEU A 67 -8.10 -0.63 2.21
C LEU A 67 -9.15 0.45 1.87
N ARG A 68 -9.42 0.68 0.58
CA ARG A 68 -10.38 1.67 0.07
C ARG A 68 -11.83 1.32 0.39
N LYS A 69 -12.17 0.03 0.40
CA LYS A 69 -13.51 -0.53 0.70
C LYS A 69 -13.76 -0.56 2.21
N LYS A 70 -12.72 -0.82 3.00
CA LYS A 70 -12.76 -0.73 4.47
C LYS A 70 -12.84 0.72 4.96
N GLU A 71 -12.35 1.68 4.16
CA GLU A 71 -12.44 3.13 4.44
C GLU A 71 -13.52 3.90 3.66
N GLY A 72 -14.29 3.25 2.78
CA GLY A 72 -15.44 3.86 2.08
C GLY A 72 -15.10 4.84 0.94
N LEU A 73 -13.90 4.80 0.38
CA LEU A 73 -13.44 5.74 -0.65
C LEU A 73 -13.91 5.36 -2.07
N ARG A 74 -14.44 6.33 -2.81
CA ARG A 74 -14.88 6.14 -4.20
C ARG A 74 -13.70 6.29 -5.18
N PRO A 75 -13.65 5.53 -6.28
CA PRO A 75 -12.62 5.68 -7.30
C PRO A 75 -12.76 7.04 -8.02
N GLY A 76 -11.65 7.78 -8.18
CA GLY A 76 -11.60 9.07 -8.88
C GLY A 76 -11.50 10.33 -7.99
N MET A 77 -11.37 10.17 -6.67
CA MET A 77 -11.19 11.30 -5.75
C MET A 77 -9.75 11.85 -5.79
N SER A 78 -9.62 13.17 -5.75
CA SER A 78 -8.32 13.84 -5.59
C SER A 78 -7.73 13.51 -4.21
N ALA A 79 -6.40 13.63 -4.06
CA ALA A 79 -5.72 13.43 -2.77
C ALA A 79 -6.30 14.30 -1.64
N GLU A 80 -6.89 15.45 -1.99
CA GLU A 80 -7.56 16.37 -1.07
C GLU A 80 -8.93 15.83 -0.62
N GLU A 81 -9.70 15.20 -1.52
CA GLU A 81 -10.98 14.56 -1.19
C GLU A 81 -10.80 13.34 -0.29
N VAL A 82 -9.76 12.55 -0.55
CA VAL A 82 -9.36 11.41 0.31
C VAL A 82 -9.03 11.90 1.72
N THR A 83 -8.19 12.92 1.82
CA THR A 83 -7.78 13.51 3.11
C THR A 83 -8.98 14.06 3.88
N ASN A 84 -9.88 14.78 3.20
CA ASN A 84 -11.10 15.30 3.81
C ASN A 84 -12.08 14.20 4.26
N HIS A 85 -12.19 13.10 3.50
CA HIS A 85 -13.06 11.98 3.87
C HIS A 85 -12.55 11.25 5.12
N ILE A 86 -11.24 10.99 5.19
CA ILE A 86 -10.58 10.35 6.34
C ILE A 86 -10.74 11.21 7.61
N MET A 87 -10.51 12.52 7.51
CA MET A 87 -10.68 13.44 8.64
C MET A 87 -12.11 13.45 9.17
N ARG A 88 -13.11 13.49 8.27
CA ARG A 88 -14.53 13.56 8.64
C ARG A 88 -15.03 12.28 9.32
N ASN A 89 -14.55 11.11 8.90
CA ASN A 89 -14.88 9.85 9.56
C ASN A 89 -14.19 9.73 10.91
N ARG A 90 -12.91 10.14 11.03
CA ARG A 90 -12.21 10.21 12.32
C ARG A 90 -12.90 11.13 13.32
N GLU A 91 -13.42 12.26 12.86
CA GLU A 91 -14.18 13.20 13.70
C GLU A 91 -15.50 12.60 14.21
N ARG A 92 -16.18 11.78 13.39
CA ARG A 92 -17.38 11.05 13.80
C ARG A 92 -17.06 9.97 14.81
N GLU A 93 -16.03 9.17 14.57
CA GLU A 93 -15.58 8.15 15.53
C GLU A 93 -15.09 8.76 16.85
N ALA A 94 -14.42 9.92 16.79
CA ALA A 94 -13.97 10.63 17.98
C ALA A 94 -15.15 11.19 18.79
N ARG A 95 -16.20 11.69 18.11
CA ARG A 95 -17.45 12.14 18.75
C ARG A 95 -18.23 10.97 19.35
N GLU A 96 -18.33 9.86 18.64
CA GLU A 96 -19.02 8.65 19.10
C GLU A 96 -18.29 8.03 20.30
N LYS A 97 -16.95 7.96 20.27
CA LYS A 97 -16.14 7.53 21.42
C LYS A 97 -16.21 8.53 22.58
N ALA A 98 -16.32 9.82 22.30
CA ALA A 98 -16.51 10.85 23.33
C ALA A 98 -17.89 10.76 23.97
N GLU A 99 -18.95 10.51 23.20
CA GLU A 99 -20.31 10.30 23.70
C GLU A 99 -20.46 8.98 24.47
N ALA A 100 -19.84 7.89 23.99
CA ALA A 100 -19.81 6.61 24.70
C ALA A 100 -19.04 6.70 26.03
N LYS A 101 -17.93 7.46 26.08
CA LYS A 101 -17.24 7.76 27.33
C LYS A 101 -18.08 8.64 28.27
N LYS A 102 -18.87 9.57 27.73
CA LYS A 102 -19.76 10.43 28.51
C LYS A 102 -20.94 9.65 29.11
N ALA A 103 -21.49 8.68 28.36
CA ALA A 103 -22.55 7.78 28.83
C ALA A 103 -22.04 6.76 29.86
N SER A 104 -20.81 6.26 29.72
CA SER A 104 -20.21 5.32 30.67
C SER A 104 -19.72 6.00 31.97
N GLY A 105 -19.34 7.28 31.91
CA GLY A 105 -18.90 8.05 33.08
C GLY A 105 -20.00 8.46 34.05
N ALA A 106 -21.26 8.50 33.61
CA ALA A 106 -22.41 8.91 34.45
C ALA A 106 -23.03 7.76 35.27
N ALA A 107 -22.68 6.50 34.99
CA ALA A 107 -23.30 5.32 35.63
C ALA A 107 -22.56 4.81 36.88
N LYS A 108 -21.48 5.46 37.34
CA LYS A 108 -20.66 4.97 38.46
C LYS A 108 -20.64 5.86 39.71
N ALA A 109 -21.57 6.81 39.81
CA ALA A 109 -21.66 7.70 40.96
C ALA A 109 -23.12 7.89 41.40
N ASP A 110 -23.81 6.81 41.75
CA ASP A 110 -24.86 6.84 42.80
C ASP A 110 -25.39 5.42 43.05
N THR A 111 -25.07 4.85 44.19
CA THR A 111 -25.95 3.85 44.84
C THR A 111 -25.85 4.07 46.34
N PRO A 112 -26.84 4.76 46.94
CA PRO A 112 -27.01 4.78 48.38
C PRO A 112 -27.52 3.41 48.84
N LYS A 113 -26.86 2.86 49.86
CA LYS A 113 -27.34 1.71 50.64
C LYS A 113 -28.53 2.15 51.51
N PRO A 114 -29.70 1.48 51.43
CA PRO A 114 -30.23 0.70 52.58
C PRO A 114 -31.00 -0.57 52.12
N ASP A 115 -30.79 -1.76 52.68
CA ASP A 115 -31.26 -2.35 53.96
C ASP A 115 -32.72 -2.90 53.96
N ALA A 116 -32.89 -4.05 54.63
CA ALA A 116 -34.09 -4.86 54.91
C ALA A 116 -34.81 -5.54 53.71
N GLY A 117 -35.20 -6.82 53.74
CA GLY A 117 -35.30 -7.85 54.78
C GLY A 117 -36.50 -8.75 54.48
N LYS A 118 -36.42 -10.04 54.86
CA LYS A 118 -37.52 -11.03 55.02
C LYS A 118 -38.17 -11.57 53.72
N ASP A 119 -38.53 -12.85 53.53
CA ASP A 119 -38.81 -14.03 54.37
C ASP A 119 -38.72 -15.33 53.53
N GLY A 120 -38.56 -16.50 54.17
CA GLY A 120 -39.03 -17.81 53.66
C GLY A 120 -37.93 -18.86 53.39
N ALA A 121 -37.53 -19.65 54.39
CA ALA A 121 -38.08 -20.98 54.70
C ALA A 121 -37.39 -22.15 53.95
N GLY A 122 -36.47 -22.80 54.65
CA GLY A 122 -35.89 -24.11 54.31
C GLY A 122 -35.26 -24.66 55.58
N LYS A 123 -35.88 -25.71 56.11
CA LYS A 123 -35.77 -26.22 57.47
C LYS A 123 -35.27 -27.65 57.35
N ASP A 124 -34.03 -27.90 57.73
CA ASP A 124 -33.50 -29.26 57.84
C ASP A 124 -32.55 -29.27 59.04
N ASP A 125 -33.16 -29.53 60.19
CA ASP A 125 -32.52 -29.92 61.44
C ASP A 125 -32.05 -31.39 61.36
N ALA A 126 -30.96 -31.65 62.07
CA ALA A 126 -30.58 -32.91 62.71
C ALA A 126 -30.06 -34.05 61.78
N SER A 127 -29.03 -34.82 62.11
CA SER A 127 -28.26 -35.05 63.36
C SER A 127 -26.82 -35.40 63.03
#